data_AF-A0A958BHZ9-F1
#
_entry.id   AF-A0A958BHZ9-F1
#
_cell.length_a   1.000
_cell.length_b   1.000
_cell.length_c   1.000
_cell.angle_alpha   90.00
_cell.angle_beta   90.00
_cell.angle_gamma   90.00
#
_symmetry.space_group_name_H-M   'P 1'
#
loop_
_entity.id
_entity.type
_entity.pdbx_description
1 polymer ?
#
loop_
_entity_poly.entity_id
_entity_poly.type
_entity_poly.pdbx_seq_one_letter_code
_entity_poly.pdbx_strand_id
1 'polypeptide(L)'
;MTKADIIENIYQRVGFSKKEATDVVEAVFEIVKQTLETNERLKISGFGNFVVKEKRARLGRNPHTGQPIEITPRKVLTFKPSQVLKNILNEGLEDGGNSSGDASGLGGDGQSAASN
;
A
#
# COMPACT_ATOMS: atom_id res chain seq x y z
N MET A 1 -5.56 14.55 -10.50
CA MET A 1 -6.14 15.05 -9.23
C MET A 1 -5.05 15.74 -8.43
N THR A 2 -5.27 16.98 -8.04
CA THR A 2 -4.39 17.87 -7.27
C THR A 2 -4.95 18.09 -5.86
N LYS A 3 -4.20 18.76 -4.98
CA LYS A 3 -4.72 19.16 -3.66
C LYS A 3 -5.98 20.04 -3.78
N ALA A 4 -6.01 20.95 -4.75
CA ALA A 4 -7.16 21.81 -5.00
C ALA A 4 -8.39 20.98 -5.41
N ASP A 5 -8.20 19.95 -6.25
CA ASP A 5 -9.28 19.05 -6.66
C ASP A 5 -9.83 18.26 -5.45
N ILE A 6 -8.97 17.82 -4.52
CA ILE A 6 -9.40 17.11 -3.30
C ILE A 6 -10.25 18.03 -2.42
N ILE A 7 -9.81 19.28 -2.21
CA ILE A 7 -10.56 20.28 -1.43
C ILE A 7 -11.93 20.53 -2.06
N GLU A 8 -11.98 20.72 -3.38
CA GLU A 8 -13.23 20.94 -4.11
C GLU A 8 -14.17 19.72 -4.00
N ASN A 9 -13.64 18.50 -4.13
CA ASN A 9 -14.44 17.28 -3.96
C ASN A 9 -14.99 17.12 -2.53
N ILE A 10 -14.22 17.50 -1.51
CA ILE A 10 -14.67 17.45 -0.11
C ILE A 10 -15.71 18.53 0.15
N TYR A 11 -15.49 19.75 -0.35
CA TYR A 11 -16.44 20.86 -0.31
C TYR A 11 -17.80 20.44 -0.87
N GLN A 12 -17.82 19.82 -2.05
CA GLN A 12 -19.04 19.38 -2.72
C GLN A 12 -19.77 18.23 -2.01
N ARG A 13 -19.03 17.34 -1.31
CA ARG A 13 -19.61 16.13 -0.70
C ARG A 13 -20.04 16.30 0.75
N VAL A 14 -19.36 17.14 1.50
CA VAL A 14 -19.50 17.20 2.98
C VAL A 14 -20.24 18.47 3.44
N GLY A 15 -20.54 19.41 2.52
CA GLY A 15 -21.32 20.61 2.83
C GLY A 15 -20.58 21.64 3.69
N PHE A 16 -19.26 21.48 3.84
CA PHE A 16 -18.40 22.46 4.49
C PHE A 16 -18.28 23.75 3.66
N SER A 17 -17.83 24.83 4.29
CA SER A 17 -17.30 25.96 3.53
C SER A 17 -15.98 25.58 2.85
N LYS A 18 -15.63 26.27 1.76
CA LYS A 18 -14.36 26.06 1.06
C LYS A 18 -13.14 26.26 1.98
N LYS A 19 -13.26 27.16 2.96
CA LYS A 19 -12.23 27.40 3.97
C LYS A 19 -12.06 26.19 4.88
N GLU A 20 -13.14 25.70 5.47
CA GLU A 20 -13.11 24.51 6.34
C GLU A 20 -12.60 23.28 5.59
N ALA A 21 -13.03 23.07 4.34
CA ALA A 21 -12.52 21.98 3.51
C ALA A 21 -11.00 22.09 3.28
N THR A 22 -10.49 23.31 3.10
CA THR A 22 -9.05 23.57 2.97
C THR A 22 -8.31 23.24 4.27
N ASP A 23 -8.82 23.74 5.39
CA ASP A 23 -8.20 23.56 6.71
C ASP A 23 -8.16 22.07 7.10
N VAL A 24 -9.24 21.33 6.84
CA VAL A 24 -9.30 19.88 7.08
C VAL A 24 -8.29 19.11 6.23
N VAL A 25 -8.20 19.42 4.93
CA VAL A 25 -7.25 18.74 4.04
C VAL A 25 -5.81 19.02 4.45
N GLU A 26 -5.50 20.26 4.78
CA GLU A 26 -4.15 20.64 5.23
C GLU A 26 -3.80 19.95 6.55
N ALA A 27 -4.73 19.91 7.51
CA ALA A 27 -4.55 19.20 8.79
C ALA A 27 -4.28 17.71 8.59
N VAL A 28 -5.02 17.05 7.69
CA VAL A 28 -4.77 15.62 7.37
C VAL A 28 -3.36 15.42 6.83
N PHE A 29 -2.92 16.22 5.86
CA PHE A 29 -1.57 16.08 5.32
C PHE A 29 -0.48 16.41 6.34
N GLU A 30 -0.74 17.35 7.23
CA GLU A 30 0.18 17.70 8.32
C GLU A 30 0.33 16.56 9.32
N ILE A 31 -0.78 15.94 9.75
CA ILE A 31 -0.76 14.75 10.61
C ILE A 31 0.04 13.62 9.93
N VAL A 32 -0.21 13.36 8.64
CA VAL A 32 0.52 12.35 7.88
C VAL A 32 2.02 12.65 7.84
N LYS A 33 2.42 13.90 7.60
CA LYS A 33 3.83 14.32 7.61
C LYS A 33 4.47 14.04 8.96
N GLN A 34 3.84 14.50 10.05
CA GLN A 34 4.36 14.32 11.41
C GLN A 34 4.50 12.84 11.79
N THR A 35 3.51 12.00 11.49
CA THR A 35 3.59 10.54 11.72
C THR A 35 4.73 9.89 10.94
N LEU A 36 5.02 10.35 9.72
CA LEU A 36 6.09 9.77 8.92
C LEU A 36 7.49 10.25 9.36
N GLU A 37 7.60 11.48 9.86
CA GLU A 37 8.86 12.00 10.40
C GLU A 37 9.35 11.20 11.62
N THR A 38 8.43 10.75 12.47
CA THR A 38 8.72 9.91 13.65
C THR A 38 9.08 8.46 13.30
N ASN A 39 9.16 8.11 12.00
CA ASN A 39 9.30 6.75 11.48
C ASN A 39 8.13 5.81 11.85
N GLU A 40 6.99 6.36 12.26
CA GLU A 40 5.83 5.55 12.60
C GLU A 40 5.14 4.99 11.35
N ARG A 41 4.54 3.81 11.50
CA ARG A 41 3.78 3.17 10.42
C ARG A 41 2.35 3.73 10.39
N LEU A 42 2.05 4.51 9.37
CA LEU A 42 0.68 4.94 9.10
C LEU A 42 -0.11 3.85 8.36
N LYS A 43 -1.17 3.34 8.98
CA LYS A 43 -2.10 2.35 8.40
C LYS A 43 -3.47 2.99 8.20
N ILE A 44 -3.94 3.00 6.96
CA ILE A 44 -5.28 3.47 6.59
C ILE A 44 -6.06 2.25 6.10
N SER A 45 -7.07 1.83 6.86
CA SER A 45 -7.90 0.68 6.50
C SER A 45 -8.56 0.88 5.13
N GLY A 46 -8.69 -0.18 4.34
CA GLY A 46 -9.21 -0.10 2.97
C GLY A 46 -8.25 0.56 1.95
N PHE A 47 -7.32 1.41 2.37
CA PHE A 47 -6.39 2.08 1.46
C PHE A 47 -5.00 1.42 1.42
N GLY A 48 -4.30 1.35 2.54
CA GLY A 48 -2.97 0.76 2.58
C GLY A 48 -2.12 1.17 3.78
N ASN A 49 -0.82 0.90 3.68
CA ASN A 49 0.16 1.25 4.70
C ASN A 49 1.28 2.08 4.11
N PHE A 50 1.67 3.13 4.82
CA PHE A 50 2.89 3.88 4.58
C PHE A 50 3.95 3.42 5.58
N VAL A 51 5.12 3.06 5.07
CA VAL A 51 6.22 2.53 5.88
C VAL A 51 7.48 3.28 5.52
N VAL A 52 8.08 3.94 6.50
CA VAL A 52 9.43 4.50 6.37
C VAL A 52 10.44 3.38 6.58
N LYS A 53 11.37 3.23 5.64
CA LYS A 53 12.45 2.25 5.70
C LYS A 53 13.78 2.96 5.65
N GLU A 54 14.69 2.57 6.52
CA GLU A 54 16.07 3.01 6.47
C GLU A 54 16.84 2.13 5.48
N LYS A 55 17.48 2.78 4.50
CA LYS A 55 18.37 2.14 3.53
C LYS A 55 19.80 2.42 3.96
N ARG A 56 20.56 1.35 4.14
CA ARG A 56 22.00 1.43 4.45
C ARG A 56 22.79 1.88 3.23
N ALA A 57 23.97 2.42 3.49
CA ALA A 57 24.95 2.73 2.46
C ALA A 57 25.28 1.46 1.66
N ARG A 58 25.47 1.61 0.35
CA ARG A 58 25.88 0.51 -0.53
C ARG A 58 26.60 1.05 -1.75
N LEU A 59 27.49 0.24 -2.33
CA LEU A 59 28.10 0.56 -3.60
C LEU A 59 27.12 0.25 -4.74
N GLY A 60 26.77 1.29 -5.49
CA GLY A 60 26.07 1.20 -6.76
C GLY A 60 27.01 1.38 -7.94
N ARG A 61 26.43 1.46 -9.13
CA ARG A 61 27.16 1.79 -10.37
C ARG A 61 26.44 2.92 -11.08
N ASN A 62 27.20 3.82 -11.69
CA ASN A 62 26.63 4.81 -12.59
C ASN A 62 25.99 4.10 -13.79
N PRO A 63 24.68 4.29 -14.08
CA PRO A 63 24.05 3.66 -15.24
C PRO A 63 24.71 4.03 -16.57
N HIS A 64 25.34 5.20 -16.66
CA HIS A 64 25.93 5.73 -17.89
C HIS A 64 27.42 5.39 -18.04
N THR A 65 28.19 5.34 -16.94
CA THR A 65 29.66 5.14 -16.99
C THR A 65 30.13 3.82 -16.39
N GLY A 66 29.27 3.08 -15.70
CA GLY A 66 29.61 1.82 -15.03
C GLY A 66 30.52 1.95 -13.81
N GLN A 67 31.04 3.14 -13.52
CA GLN A 67 31.94 3.38 -12.40
C GLN A 67 31.22 3.17 -11.05
N PRO A 68 31.91 2.64 -10.03
CA PRO A 68 31.36 2.50 -8.68
C PRO A 68 30.97 3.86 -8.10
N ILE A 69 29.76 3.97 -7.56
CA ILE A 69 29.30 5.16 -6.81
C ILE A 69 28.79 4.69 -5.46
N GLU A 70 29.19 5.37 -4.39
CA GLU A 70 28.62 5.15 -3.08
C GLU A 70 27.21 5.76 -2.99
N ILE A 71 26.21 4.94 -2.68
CA ILE A 71 24.85 5.39 -2.42
C ILE A 71 24.75 5.61 -0.91
N THR A 72 24.55 6.87 -0.52
CA THR A 72 24.45 7.28 0.89
C THR A 72 23.23 6.66 1.59
N PRO A 73 23.30 6.45 2.92
CA PRO A 73 22.18 5.95 3.68
C PRO A 73 21.05 6.99 3.69
N ARG A 74 19.81 6.54 3.57
CA ARG A 74 18.64 7.42 3.53
C ARG A 74 17.37 6.74 4.01
N LYS A 75 16.40 7.54 4.46
CA LYS A 75 15.02 7.08 4.70
C LYS A 75 14.26 7.07 3.38
N VAL A 76 13.49 6.02 3.13
CA VAL A 76 12.59 5.91 1.98
C VAL A 76 11.18 5.59 2.45
N LEU A 77 10.20 6.30 1.90
CA LEU A 77 8.78 5.99 2.12
C LEU A 77 8.33 4.92 1.14
N THR A 78 7.71 3.85 1.63
CA THR A 78 7.09 2.80 0.80
C THR A 78 5.60 2.75 1.09
N PHE A 79 4.78 2.87 0.06
CA PHE A 79 3.35 2.60 0.14
C PHE A 79 3.07 1.13 -0.19
N LYS A 80 2.28 0.46 0.66
CA LYS A 80 1.79 -0.89 0.45
C LYS A 80 0.26 -0.85 0.35
N PRO A 81 -0.32 -0.99 -0.85
CA PRO A 81 -1.77 -0.94 -1.03
C PRO A 81 -2.44 -2.10 -0.29
N SER A 82 -3.64 -1.85 0.25
CA SER A 82 -4.48 -2.86 0.88
C SER A 82 -4.97 -3.88 -0.15
N GLN A 83 -5.46 -5.04 0.29
CA GLN A 83 -6.10 -5.99 -0.61
C GLN A 83 -7.37 -5.41 -1.24
N VAL A 84 -8.15 -4.64 -0.46
CA VAL A 84 -9.36 -3.95 -0.95
C VAL A 84 -9.02 -3.02 -2.11
N LEU A 85 -7.99 -2.18 -1.96
CA LEU A 85 -7.57 -1.27 -3.02
C LEU A 85 -7.04 -2.03 -4.24
N LYS A 86 -6.25 -3.10 -4.04
CA LYS A 86 -5.76 -3.93 -5.14
C LYS A 86 -6.91 -4.58 -5.93
N ASN A 87 -7.90 -5.11 -5.23
CA ASN A 87 -9.06 -5.74 -5.87
C ASN A 87 -9.84 -4.72 -6.70
N ILE A 88 -10.16 -3.56 -6.13
CA ILE A 88 -10.86 -2.48 -6.86
C ILE A 88 -10.10 -2.04 -8.13
N LEU A 89 -8.76 -2.01 -8.07
CA LEU A 89 -7.92 -1.65 -9.23
C LEU A 89 -7.86 -2.75 -10.30
N ASN A 90 -8.06 -4.01 -9.92
CA ASN A 90 -7.92 -5.18 -10.78
C ASN A 90 -9.26 -5.84 -11.16
N GLU A 91 -10.39 -5.39 -10.61
CA GLU A 91 -11.74 -5.96 -10.80
C GLU A 91 -12.22 -5.95 -12.28
N GLY A 92 -11.50 -5.28 -13.19
CA GLY A 92 -11.74 -5.32 -14.63
C GLY A 92 -10.70 -6.10 -15.45
N LEU A 93 -9.75 -6.79 -14.81
CA LEU A 93 -8.66 -7.52 -15.47
C LEU A 93 -8.78 -9.05 -15.34
N GLU A 94 -9.80 -9.56 -14.64
CA GLU A 94 -10.01 -11.00 -14.40
C GLU A 94 -10.89 -11.69 -15.46
N ASP A 95 -10.86 -11.21 -16.71
CA ASP A 95 -11.50 -11.91 -17.84
C ASP A 95 -10.42 -12.53 -18.73
N GLY A 96 -9.80 -13.62 -18.24
CA GLY A 96 -8.81 -14.38 -19.03
C GLY A 96 -7.80 -15.21 -18.25
N GLY A 97 -8.27 -16.31 -17.64
CA GLY A 97 -7.44 -17.50 -17.39
C GLY A 97 -6.71 -17.57 -16.05
N ASN A 98 -7.27 -18.32 -15.10
CA ASN A 98 -6.87 -19.72 -14.93
C ASN A 98 -7.70 -20.36 -13.79
N SER A 99 -8.59 -21.24 -14.18
CA SER A 99 -9.11 -22.32 -13.36
C SER A 99 -7.96 -23.25 -12.93
N SER A 100 -7.59 -23.25 -11.64
CA SER A 100 -7.08 -24.42 -10.93
C SER A 100 -6.56 -24.00 -9.55
N GLY A 101 -7.23 -24.45 -8.49
CA GLY A 101 -6.72 -24.29 -7.13
C GLY A 101 -7.73 -24.40 -6.00
N ASP A 102 -8.97 -24.82 -6.26
CA ASP A 102 -9.82 -25.32 -5.17
C ASP A 102 -9.38 -26.76 -4.85
N ALA A 103 -8.56 -26.87 -3.81
CA ALA A 103 -8.30 -28.13 -3.13
C ALA A 103 -8.64 -27.93 -1.65
N SER A 104 -9.93 -27.81 -1.35
CA SER A 104 -10.47 -28.01 -0.01
C SER A 104 -11.61 -29.03 -0.05
N GLY A 105 -11.50 -30.09 0.76
CA GLY A 105 -12.50 -31.15 0.91
C GLY A 105 -11.86 -32.54 0.97
N LEU A 106 -11.30 -32.96 2.11
CA LEU A 106 -12.01 -33.72 3.14
C LEU A 106 -12.63 -35.02 2.61
N GLY A 107 -11.99 -36.14 2.94
CA GLY A 107 -12.53 -37.49 2.89
C GLY A 107 -11.76 -38.35 3.89
N GLY A 108 -12.20 -38.33 5.14
CA GLY A 108 -11.78 -39.31 6.14
C GLY A 108 -12.56 -40.61 5.92
N ASP A 109 -11.91 -41.73 6.24
CA ASP A 109 -12.41 -43.00 6.79
C ASP A 109 -11.17 -43.93 6.83
N GLY A 110 -10.76 -44.58 7.92
CA GLY A 110 -11.55 -45.13 9.00
C GLY A 110 -11.79 -46.63 8.77
N GLN A 111 -10.83 -47.46 9.21
CA GLN A 111 -10.91 -48.91 9.51
C GLN A 111 -10.67 -49.97 8.41
N SER A 112 -10.09 -51.08 8.91
CA SER A 112 -9.98 -52.46 8.40
C SER A 112 -8.57 -52.84 7.94
N ALA A 113 -7.93 -53.96 8.33
CA ALA A 113 -8.10 -54.98 9.35
C ALA A 113 -6.85 -55.90 9.28
N ALA A 114 -6.51 -56.53 10.40
CA ALA A 114 -5.95 -57.88 10.57
C ALA A 114 -4.83 -58.47 9.66
N SER A 115 -3.84 -59.05 10.37
CA SER A 115 -3.06 -60.27 10.02
C SER A 115 -2.04 -60.14 8.87
N ASN A 116 -0.82 -60.65 8.94
CA ASN A 116 -0.17 -61.71 9.71
C ASN A 116 1.33 -61.43 9.78
#